data_AF-A0A1B7M0M7-F1
#
_entry.id   AF-A0A1B7M0M7-F1
#
_cell.length_a   1.000
_cell.length_b   1.000
_cell.length_c   1.000
_cell.angle_alpha   90.00
_cell.angle_beta   90.00
_cell.angle_gamma   90.00
#
_symmetry.space_group_name_H-M   'P 1'
#
loop_
_entity.id
_entity.type
_entity.pdbx_description
1 polymer ?
#
loop_
_entity_poly.entity_id
_entity_poly.type
_entity_poly.pdbx_seq_one_letter_code
_entity_poly.pdbx_strand_id
1 'polypeptide(L)'
;MTMLPPHIWTSADARKELPNVLKRFRKDGINARPMVFGSHRKPEAAVIPYELYERIAMIIEDHEIAELVRKRSDEGPAESMDELFAEYDVELPHQE
;
A
#
# COMPACT_ATOMS: atom_id res chain seq x y z
N MET A 1 11.73 -6.69 -16.59
CA MET A 1 11.77 -7.83 -15.65
C MET A 1 10.59 -8.74 -15.98
N THR A 2 10.81 -9.80 -16.75
CA THR A 2 9.72 -10.67 -17.26
C THR A 2 9.10 -11.42 -16.08
N MET A 3 7.86 -11.09 -15.72
CA MET A 3 7.10 -11.80 -14.70
C MET A 3 6.73 -13.18 -15.26
N LEU A 4 7.48 -14.22 -14.88
CA LEU A 4 6.98 -15.58 -14.99
C LEU A 4 5.72 -15.68 -14.12
N PRO A 5 4.66 -16.36 -14.60
CA PRO A 5 3.44 -16.51 -13.82
C PRO A 5 3.77 -17.14 -12.46
N PRO A 6 3.27 -16.59 -11.35
CA PRO A 6 3.58 -17.09 -10.03
C PRO A 6 3.06 -18.53 -9.91
N HIS A 7 3.87 -19.42 -9.31
CA HIS A 7 3.38 -20.74 -8.94
C HIS A 7 2.25 -20.57 -7.93
N ILE A 8 1.06 -21.13 -8.25
CA ILE A 8 -0.10 -21.10 -7.37
C ILE A 8 -0.11 -22.38 -6.53
N TRP A 9 0.09 -22.20 -5.23
CA TRP A 9 0.04 -23.26 -4.24
C TRP A 9 -1.42 -23.57 -3.87
N THR A 10 -1.71 -24.83 -3.53
CA THR A 10 -2.95 -25.10 -2.78
C THR A 10 -2.81 -24.55 -1.36
N SER A 11 -3.91 -24.25 -0.68
CA SER A 11 -3.85 -23.78 0.73
C SER A 11 -3.14 -24.79 1.65
N ALA A 12 -3.26 -26.09 1.36
CA ALA A 12 -2.59 -27.14 2.11
C ALA A 12 -1.07 -27.13 1.90
N ASP A 13 -0.62 -26.96 0.65
CA ASP A 13 0.82 -26.92 0.34
C ASP A 13 1.44 -25.60 0.78
N ALA A 14 0.72 -24.48 0.66
CA ALA A 14 1.16 -23.17 1.13
C ALA A 14 1.45 -23.20 2.64
N ARG A 15 0.61 -23.86 3.45
CA ARG A 15 0.85 -24.04 4.88
C ARG A 15 2.16 -24.77 5.17
N LYS A 16 2.45 -25.82 4.39
CA LYS A 16 3.68 -26.62 4.56
C LYS A 16 4.92 -25.83 4.17
N GLU A 17 4.82 -25.00 3.14
CA GLU A 17 5.96 -24.25 2.61
C GLU A 17 6.19 -22.87 3.23
N LEU A 18 5.22 -22.34 3.99
CA LEU A 18 5.33 -21.04 4.63
C LEU A 18 6.66 -20.83 5.40
N PRO A 19 7.19 -21.79 6.19
CA PRO A 19 8.46 -21.61 6.87
C PRO A 19 9.65 -21.38 5.93
N ASN A 20 9.69 -22.07 4.78
CA ASN A 20 10.76 -21.90 3.79
C ASN A 20 10.60 -20.59 3.02
N VAL A 21 9.36 -20.17 2.74
CA VAL A 21 9.07 -18.86 2.18
C VAL A 21 9.55 -17.74 3.10
N LEU A 22 9.27 -17.83 4.40
CA LEU A 22 9.74 -16.83 5.37
C LEU A 22 11.27 -16.81 5.48
N LYS A 23 11.95 -17.96 5.42
CA LYS A 23 13.42 -18.01 5.33
C LYS A 23 13.93 -17.28 4.08
N ARG A 24 13.29 -17.49 2.93
CA ARG A 24 13.61 -16.80 1.68
C ARG A 24 13.42 -15.29 1.80
N PHE A 25 12.33 -14.83 2.43
CA PHE A 25 12.09 -13.40 2.64
C PHE A 25 13.17 -12.75 3.49
N ARG A 26 13.64 -13.42 4.56
CA ARG A 26 14.76 -12.92 5.37
C ARG A 26 16.07 -12.83 4.59
N LYS A 27 16.28 -13.73 3.63
CA LYS A 27 17.51 -13.80 2.82
C LYS A 27 17.51 -12.78 1.68
N ASP A 28 16.40 -12.71 0.95
CA ASP A 28 16.33 -12.00 -0.33
C ASP A 28 15.60 -10.63 -0.21
N GLY A 29 15.03 -10.33 0.96
CA GLY A 29 14.39 -9.05 1.27
C GLY A 29 13.24 -8.71 0.33
N ILE A 30 13.13 -7.44 -0.05
CA ILE A 30 12.13 -6.94 -0.99
C ILE A 30 12.13 -7.64 -2.37
N ASN A 31 13.27 -8.23 -2.77
CA ASN A 31 13.40 -8.92 -4.05
C ASN A 31 12.93 -10.38 -4.00
N ALA A 32 12.51 -10.87 -2.83
CA ALA A 32 12.06 -12.24 -2.69
C ALA A 32 10.76 -12.48 -3.47
N ARG A 33 10.69 -13.63 -4.16
CA ARG A 33 9.47 -14.00 -4.91
C ARG A 33 8.28 -14.23 -3.96
N PRO A 34 7.13 -13.57 -4.20
CA PRO A 34 5.88 -13.80 -3.47
C PRO A 34 5.44 -15.27 -3.51
N MET A 35 4.72 -15.70 -2.48
CA MET A 35 3.98 -16.96 -2.49
C MET A 35 2.52 -16.67 -2.80
N VAL A 36 1.98 -17.22 -3.89
CA VAL A 36 0.56 -17.06 -4.27
C VAL A 36 -0.16 -18.38 -4.04
N PHE A 37 -1.35 -18.37 -3.43
CA PHE A 37 -2.08 -19.59 -3.10
C PHE A 37 -3.59 -19.41 -3.22
N GLY A 38 -4.31 -20.53 -3.32
CA GLY A 38 -5.77 -20.55 -3.34
C GLY A 38 -6.36 -21.92 -3.70
N SER A 39 -7.69 -21.97 -3.78
CA SER A 39 -8.44 -23.20 -4.07
C SER A 39 -8.33 -23.60 -5.54
N HIS A 40 -8.25 -24.91 -5.82
CA HIS A 40 -8.17 -25.45 -7.19
C HIS A 40 -7.09 -24.78 -8.07
N ARG A 41 -5.96 -24.39 -7.47
CA ARG A 41 -4.86 -23.67 -8.14
C ARG A 41 -5.28 -22.34 -8.78
N LYS A 42 -6.35 -21.71 -8.27
CA LYS A 42 -6.71 -20.33 -8.59
C LYS A 42 -6.01 -19.38 -7.61
N PRO A 43 -5.51 -18.22 -8.06
CA PRO A 43 -4.84 -17.28 -7.16
C PRO A 43 -5.91 -16.54 -6.35
N GLU A 44 -5.85 -16.67 -5.02
CA GLU A 44 -6.80 -16.02 -4.09
C GLU A 44 -6.09 -15.10 -3.09
N ALA A 45 -4.87 -15.47 -2.67
CA ALA A 45 -4.07 -14.69 -1.73
C ALA A 45 -2.59 -14.76 -2.04
N ALA A 46 -1.83 -13.78 -1.54
CA ALA A 46 -0.38 -13.74 -1.64
C ALA A 46 0.25 -13.44 -0.28
N VAL A 47 1.40 -14.05 -0.02
CA VAL A 47 2.31 -13.66 1.06
C VAL A 47 3.52 -12.99 0.42
N ILE A 48 3.86 -11.81 0.93
CA ILE A 48 4.96 -10.96 0.45
C ILE A 48 5.90 -10.59 1.60
N PRO A 49 7.15 -10.18 1.31
CA PRO A 49 8.01 -9.56 2.31
C PRO A 49 7.33 -8.34 2.94
N TYR A 50 7.52 -8.13 4.24
CA TYR A 50 6.90 -7.00 4.95
C TYR A 50 7.36 -5.65 4.38
N GLU A 51 8.65 -5.49 4.07
CA GLU A 51 9.17 -4.29 3.42
C GLU A 51 8.47 -3.99 2.08
N LEU A 52 8.10 -5.04 1.33
CA LEU A 52 7.34 -4.86 0.08
C LEU A 52 5.91 -4.38 0.37
N TYR A 53 5.27 -4.93 1.42
CA TYR A 53 3.95 -4.49 1.85
C TYR A 53 3.97 -3.00 2.24
N GLU A 54 4.95 -2.55 3.01
CA GLU A 54 5.07 -1.15 3.42
C GLU A 54 5.15 -0.20 2.22
N ARG A 55 5.96 -0.54 1.21
CA ARG A 55 6.05 0.30 0.00
C ARG A 55 4.76 0.31 -0.81
N ILE A 56 4.04 -0.81 -0.87
CA ILE A 56 2.75 -0.88 -1.57
C ILE A 56 1.70 -0.06 -0.81
N ALA A 57 1.66 -0.16 0.53
CA ALA A 57 0.72 0.58 1.37
C ALA A 57 0.86 2.09 1.17
N MET A 58 2.10 2.60 1.19
CA MET A 58 2.37 4.02 0.91
C MET A 58 1.85 4.47 -0.46
N ILE A 59 2.05 3.66 -1.51
CA ILE A 59 1.58 3.99 -2.86
C ILE A 59 0.06 4.02 -2.93
N ILE A 60 -0.62 3.09 -2.23
CA ILE A 60 -2.08 3.07 -2.15
C ILE A 60 -2.59 4.34 -1.46
N GLU A 61 -2.00 4.69 -0.30
CA GLU A 61 -2.34 5.91 0.43
C GLU A 61 -2.14 7.18 -0.44
N ASP A 62 -1.01 7.29 -1.13
CA ASP A 62 -0.74 8.40 -2.05
C ASP A 62 -1.82 8.51 -3.16
N HIS A 63 -2.27 7.38 -3.70
CA HIS A 63 -3.32 7.37 -4.73
C HIS A 63 -4.69 7.81 -4.18
N GLU A 64 -5.07 7.34 -2.99
CA GLU A 64 -6.32 7.74 -2.33
C GLU A 64 -6.33 9.24 -2.02
N ILE A 65 -5.22 9.78 -1.51
CA ILE A 65 -5.07 11.22 -1.24
C ILE A 65 -5.14 12.01 -2.54
N ALA A 66 -4.47 11.57 -3.60
CA ALA A 66 -4.46 12.28 -4.87
C ALA A 66 -5.86 12.38 -5.50
N GLU A 67 -6.72 11.36 -5.34
CA GLU A 67 -8.12 11.44 -5.78
C GLU A 67 -8.93 12.46 -4.98
N LEU A 68 -8.76 12.48 -3.65
CA LEU A 68 -9.43 13.45 -2.80
C LEU A 68 -9.00 14.90 -3.12
N VAL A 69 -7.70 15.13 -3.34
CA VAL A 69 -7.17 16.45 -3.68
C VAL A 69 -7.70 16.94 -5.04
N ARG A 70 -7.76 16.05 -6.05
CA ARG A 70 -8.35 16.39 -7.35
C ARG A 70 -9.81 16.78 -7.21
N LYS A 71 -10.61 15.97 -6.52
CA LYS A 71 -12.03 16.25 -6.31
C LYS A 71 -12.26 17.61 -5.63
N ARG A 72 -11.49 17.92 -4.58
CA ARG A 72 -11.59 19.23 -3.90
C ARG A 72 -11.14 20.40 -4.77
N SER A 73 -10.10 20.20 -5.58
CA SER A 73 -9.64 21.24 -6.51
C SER A 73 -10.67 21.57 -7.59
N ASP A 74 -11.46 20.57 -8.01
CA ASP A 74 -12.56 20.75 -8.96
C ASP A 74 -13.78 21.44 -8.32
N GLU A 75 -13.97 21.31 -7.01
CA GLU A 75 -15.07 21.93 -6.26
C GLU A 75 -14.88 23.45 -6.07
N GLY A 76 -13.67 23.96 -6.24
CA GLY A 76 -13.37 25.39 -6.19
C GLY A 76 -11.91 25.67 -5.81
N PRO A 77 -11.49 26.94 -5.90
CA PRO A 77 -10.17 27.33 -5.45
C PRO A 77 -10.03 27.06 -3.94
N ALA A 78 -8.82 26.69 -3.52
CA ALA A 78 -8.51 26.65 -2.10
C ALA A 78 -8.74 28.02 -1.48
N GLU A 79 -9.47 28.06 -0.37
CA GLU A 79 -9.69 29.29 0.40
C GLU A 79 -8.40 29.72 1.10
N SER A 80 -8.20 31.03 1.21
CA SER A 80 -7.05 31.58 1.92
C SER A 80 -7.19 31.29 3.41
N MET A 81 -6.17 30.67 3.97
CA MET A 81 -6.13 30.38 5.40
C MET A 81 -6.25 31.67 6.23
N ASP A 82 -5.54 32.74 5.84
CA ASP A 82 -5.57 34.03 6.53
C ASP A 82 -6.96 34.68 6.50
N GLU A 83 -7.69 34.52 5.39
CA GLU A 83 -9.06 35.06 5.26
C GLU A 83 -10.03 34.28 6.15
N LEU A 84 -9.91 32.95 6.21
CA LEU A 84 -10.72 32.08 7.09
C LEU A 84 -10.48 32.38 8.57
N PHE A 85 -9.23 32.56 8.99
CA PHE A 85 -8.89 32.91 10.37
C PHE A 85 -9.50 34.26 10.78
N ALA A 86 -9.45 35.25 9.87
CA ALA A 86 -10.08 36.55 10.07
C ALA A 86 -11.62 36.48 10.11
N GLU A 87 -12.24 35.62 9.31
CA GLU A 87 -13.70 35.43 9.29
C GLU A 87 -14.23 34.78 10.56
N TYR A 88 -13.53 33.77 11.08
CA TYR A 88 -13.97 32.99 12.25
C TYR A 88 -13.41 33.50 13.59
N ASP A 89 -12.66 34.61 13.60
CA ASP A 89 -12.00 35.20 14.79
C ASP A 89 -11.11 34.18 15.55
N VAL A 90 -10.37 33.38 14.78
CA VAL A 90 -9.47 32.36 15.32
C VAL A 90 -8.03 32.89 15.23
N GLU A 91 -7.27 32.81 16.33
CA GLU A 91 -5.86 33.19 16.33
C GLU A 91 -5.01 32.19 15.54
N LEU A 92 -4.18 32.69 14.62
CA LEU A 92 -3.22 31.88 13.88
C LEU A 92 -2.23 31.20 14.85
N PRO A 93 -1.95 29.89 14.70
CA PRO A 93 -0.92 29.25 15.50
C PRO A 93 0.42 29.93 15.26
N HIS A 94 1.08 30.33 16.35
CA HIS A 94 2.41 30.94 16.29
C HIS A 94 3.38 29.96 15.62
N GLN A 95 3.94 30.35 14.47
CA GLN A 95 5.06 29.61 13.89
C GLN A 95 6.32 29.97 14.67
N GLU A 96 6.88 28.98 15.37
CA GLU A 96 8.23 29.05 15.98
C GLU A 96 9.32 28.78 14.93
#